data_AF-A0A662S2C9-F1
#
_entry.id   AF-A0A662S2C9-F1
#
_cell.length_a   1.000
_cell.length_b   1.000
_cell.length_c   1.000
_cell.angle_alpha   90.00
_cell.angle_beta   90.00
_cell.angle_gamma   90.00
#
_symmetry.space_group_name_H-M   'P 1'
#
loop_
_entity.id
_entity.type
_entity.pdbx_description
1 polymer ?
#
loop_
_entity_poly.entity_id
_entity_poly.type
_entity_poly.pdbx_seq_one_letter_code
_entity_poly.pdbx_strand_id
1 'polypeptide(L)' 'MFEEVGEVLRPGGRVTWVIGAEQAMRVRGERRRLPVADWMAELASQAGLEPEVRFDVHLAKSSERGAIPTESLIVLRRP' A
#
# COMPACT_ATOMS: atom_id res chain seq x y z
N MET A 1 -13.27 -2.05 5.22
CA MET A 1 -11.84 -2.45 5.23
C MET A 1 -10.99 -1.53 6.11
N PHE A 2 -10.70 -0.28 5.74
CA PHE A 2 -9.86 0.60 6.60
C PHE A 2 -10.59 1.13 7.84
N GLU A 3 -11.89 1.38 7.75
CA GLU A 3 -12.73 1.76 8.90
C GLU A 3 -12.70 0.68 9.99
N GLU A 4 -12.88 -0.59 9.62
CA GLU A 4 -12.82 -1.74 10.53
C GLU A 4 -11.43 -1.89 11.18
N VAL A 5 -10.36 -1.57 10.45
CA VAL A 5 -8.99 -1.52 11.01
C VAL A 5 -8.86 -0.40 12.03
N GLY A 6 -9.44 0.77 11.73
CA GLY A 6 -9.54 1.88 12.68
C GLY A 6 -10.29 1.51 13.95
N GLU A 7 -11.36 0.72 13.87
CA GLU A 7 -12.15 0.29 15.03
C GLU A 7 -11.35 -0.59 16.01
N VAL A 8 -10.49 -1.49 15.50
CA VAL A 8 -9.70 -2.41 16.35
C VAL A 8 -8.42 -1.79 16.91
N LEU A 9 -7.90 -0.73 16.28
CA LEU A 9 -6.74 0.00 16.80
C LEU A 9 -7.15 0.89 17.97
N ARG A 10 -6.38 0.90 19.05
CA ARG A 10 -6.55 1.91 20.10
C ARG A 10 -6.08 3.29 19.58
N PRO A 11 -6.53 4.42 20.16
CA PRO A 11 -5.94 5.74 19.84
C PRO A 11 -4.41 5.70 19.97
N GLY A 12 -3.70 6.25 18.98
CA GLY A 12 -2.24 6.14 18.83
C GLY A 12 -1.71 4.78 18.38
N GLY A 13 -2.57 3.77 18.22
CA GLY A 13 -2.23 2.44 17.72
C GLY A 13 -1.80 2.48 16.25
N ARG A 14 -0.92 1.55 15.86
CA ARG A 14 -0.35 1.49 14.52
C ARG A 14 -0.68 0.17 13.82
N VAL A 15 -0.80 0.25 12.50
CA VAL A 15 -0.85 -0.90 11.62
C VAL A 15 0.14 -0.70 10.47
N THR A 16 0.87 -1.74 10.13
CA THR A 16 1.74 -1.75 8.94
C THR A 16 1.06 -2.53 7.85
N TRP A 17 0.85 -1.87 6.71
CA TRP A 17 0.29 -2.48 5.51
C TRP A 17 1.40 -2.79 4.52
N VAL A 18 1.44 -4.02 4.00
CA VAL A 18 2.37 -4.43 2.95
C VAL A 18 1.58 -4.63 1.66
N ILE A 19 1.92 -3.89 0.61
CA ILE A 19 1.22 -3.96 -0.67
C ILE A 19 2.17 -3.72 -1.84
N GLY A 20 1.85 -4.19 -3.04
CA GLY A 20 2.59 -3.79 -4.25
C GLY A 20 2.53 -2.28 -4.47
N ALA A 21 3.67 -1.65 -4.76
CA ALA A 21 3.79 -0.22 -5.04
C ALA A 21 2.98 0.16 -6.29
N GLU A 22 3.15 -0.62 -7.36
CA GLU A 22 2.42 -0.48 -8.61
C GLU A 22 1.82 -1.81 -9.07
N GLN A 23 0.70 -1.73 -9.79
CA GLN A 23 0.11 -2.88 -10.48
C GLN A 23 -0.05 -2.60 -11.97
N ALA A 24 0.57 -3.45 -12.80
CA ALA A 24 0.37 -3.41 -14.24
C ALA A 24 -0.90 -4.18 -14.62
N MET A 25 -1.88 -3.50 -15.24
CA MET A 25 -3.12 -4.13 -15.70
C MET A 25 -3.60 -3.57 -17.04
N ARG A 26 -4.53 -4.28 -17.70
CA ARG A 26 -5.17 -3.78 -18.93
C ARG A 26 -6.48 -3.09 -18.61
N VAL A 27 -6.60 -1.81 -18.96
CA VAL A 27 -7.83 -1.03 -18.81
C VAL A 27 -8.27 -0.63 -20.20
N ARG A 28 -9.46 -1.09 -20.63
CA ARG A 28 -10.01 -0.84 -21.97
C ARG A 28 -9.04 -1.21 -23.11
N GLY A 29 -8.31 -2.32 -22.94
CA GLY A 29 -7.34 -2.81 -23.92
C GLY A 29 -5.93 -2.20 -23.80
N GLU A 30 -5.76 -1.08 -23.11
CA GLU A 30 -4.47 -0.44 -22.90
C GLU A 30 -3.77 -0.97 -21.65
N ARG A 31 -2.46 -1.23 -21.74
CA ARG A 31 -1.67 -1.57 -20.55
C ARG A 31 -1.39 -0.29 -19.75
N ARG A 32 -1.82 -0.26 -18.50
CA ARG A 32 -1.58 0.83 -17.54
C ARG A 32 -0.87 0.30 -16.31
N ARG A 33 -0.09 1.17 -15.67
CA ARG A 33 0.44 0.93 -14.32
C ARG A 33 -0.33 1.82 -13.35
N LEU A 34 -0.86 1.23 -12.30
CA LEU A 34 -1.63 1.92 -11.28
C LEU A 34 -0.78 2.04 -10.02
N PRO A 35 -0.70 3.22 -9.38
CA PRO A 35 0.08 3.45 -8.17
C PRO A 35 -0.72 2.98 -6.94
N VAL A 36 -0.77 1.65 -6.77
CA VAL A 36 -1.65 1.00 -5.78
C VAL A 36 -1.32 1.45 -4.36
N ALA A 37 -0.04 1.57 -4.00
CA ALA A 37 0.34 2.01 -2.66
C ALA A 37 -0.09 3.45 -2.34
N ASP A 38 -0.02 4.36 -3.33
CA ASP A 38 -0.49 5.74 -3.16
C ASP A 38 -2.00 5.78 -2.92
N TRP A 39 -2.75 5.04 -3.73
CA TRP A 39 -4.20 4.95 -3.56
C TRP A 39 -4.60 4.35 -2.22
N MET A 40 -3.88 3.34 -1.74
CA MET A 40 -4.17 2.75 -0.42
C MET A 40 -3.88 3.71 0.73
N ALA A 41 -2.80 4.50 0.66
CA ALA A 41 -2.51 5.53 1.67
C ALA A 41 -3.59 6.63 1.69
N GLU A 42 -4.07 7.04 0.52
CA GLU A 42 -5.16 8.00 0.39
C GLU A 42 -6.47 7.45 0.97
N LEU A 43 -6.85 6.21 0.63
CA LEU A 43 -8.04 5.56 1.16
C LEU A 43 -7.97 5.38 2.69
N ALA A 44 -6.80 5.05 3.24
CA ALA A 44 -6.60 4.99 4.68
C ALA A 44 -6.81 6.36 5.35
N SER A 45 -6.31 7.43 4.71
CA SER A 45 -6.50 8.81 5.17
C SER A 45 -7.96 9.21 5.18
N GLN A 46 -8.71 8.87 4.13
CA GLN A 46 -10.15 9.10 4.05
C GLN A 46 -10.94 8.33 5.11
N ALA A 47 -10.43 7.16 5.54
CA ALA A 47 -11.00 6.37 6.63
C ALA A 47 -10.56 6.83 8.04
N GLY A 48 -9.84 7.95 8.14
CA GLY A 48 -9.43 8.54 9.43
C GLY A 48 -8.16 7.94 10.04
N LEU A 49 -7.36 7.20 9.28
CA LEU A 49 -6.02 6.77 9.68
C LEU A 49 -4.96 7.72 9.13
N GLU A 50 -3.92 8.02 9.90
CA GLU A 50 -2.83 8.89 9.46
C GLU A 50 -1.64 8.08 8.94
N PRO A 51 -1.19 8.27 7.68
CA PRO A 51 0.07 7.72 7.21
C PRO A 51 1.25 8.41 7.91
N GLU A 52 2.05 7.66 8.66
CA GLU A 52 3.25 8.19 9.32
C GLU A 52 4.48 8.04 8.42
N VAL A 53 4.66 6.86 7.85
CA VAL A 53 5.87 6.49 7.11
C VAL A 53 5.47 5.59 5.94
N ARG A 54 6.09 5.84 4.79
CA ARG A 54 6.11 4.90 3.67
C ARG A 54 7.54 4.68 3.20
N PHE A 55 7.87 3.43 2.91
CA PHE A 55 9.10 3.09 2.20
C PHE A 55 8.83 1.96 1.21
N ASP A 56 9.49 2.07 0.06
CA ASP A 56 9.44 1.09 -0.99
C ASP A 56 10.60 0.09 -0.80
N VAL A 57 10.25 -1.19 -0.83
CA VAL A 57 11.19 -2.31 -0.74
C VAL A 57 11.42 -2.82 -2.14
N HIS A 58 12.65 -2.61 -2.62
CA HIS A 58 13.10 -3.18 -3.88
C HIS A 58 13.78 -4.52 -3.60
N LEU A 59 13.07 -5.62 -3.83
CA LEU A 59 13.65 -6.95 -3.69
C LEU A 59 14.67 -7.20 -4.82
N ALA A 60 15.95 -7.33 -4.46
CA ALA A 60 16.98 -7.76 -5.38
C ALA A 60 16.71 -9.21 -5.83
N LYS A 61 16.71 -9.44 -7.15
CA LYS A 61 16.36 -10.72 -7.78
C LYS A 61 17.03 -11.93 -7.10
N SER A 62 16.23 -12.90 -6.69
CA SER A 62 16.55 -14.31 -6.92
C SER A 62 16.05 -14.67 -8.32
N SER A 63 16.89 -15.36 -9.08
CA SER A 63 16.75 -15.72 -10.49
C SER A 63 15.35 -16.11 -11.01
N GLU A 64 15.14 -15.78 -12.29
CA GLU A 64 14.10 -16.26 -13.23
C GLU A 64 12.70 -15.59 -13.24
N ARG A 65 12.48 -14.81 -14.32
CA ARG A 65 11.20 -14.38 -14.91
C ARG A 65 10.35 -13.35 -14.14
N GLY A 66 10.05 -12.24 -14.82
CA GLY A 66 9.01 -11.29 -14.42
C GLY A 66 9.55 -10.07 -13.69
N ALA A 67 8.86 -8.94 -13.81
CA ALA A 67 9.26 -7.65 -13.24
C ALA A 67 9.55 -7.76 -11.74
N ILE A 68 10.48 -6.93 -11.23
CA ILE A 68 10.71 -6.80 -9.78
C ILE A 68 9.40 -6.26 -9.17
N PRO A 69 8.66 -7.04 -8.37
CA PRO A 69 7.61 -6.44 -7.56
C PRO A 69 8.33 -5.51 -6.58
N THR A 70 7.98 -4.23 -6.65
CA THR A 70 8.34 -3.30 -5.58
C THR A 70 7.18 -3.35 -4.61
N GLU A 71 7.41 -3.82 -3.40
CA GLU A 71 6.44 -3.68 -2.32
C GLU A 71 6.60 -2.31 -1.66
N SER A 72 5.51 -1.77 -1.15
CA SER A 72 5.49 -0.61 -0.26
C SER A 72 5.01 -1.06 1.11
N LEU A 73 5.73 -0.62 2.14
CA LEU A 73 5.25 -0.68 3.51
C LEU A 73 4.67 0.68 3.85
N ILE A 74 3.42 0.69 4.30
CA ILE A 74 2.70 1.89 4.72
C ILE A 74 2.39 1.74 6.20
N VAL A 75 2.97 2.59 7.04
CA VAL A 75 2.66 2.65 8.47
C VAL A 75 1.53 3.66 8.66
N LEU A 76 0.41 3.17 9.17
CA LEU A 76 -0.78 3.94 9.45
C LEU A 76 -1.00 4.01 10.97
N ARG A 77 -1.43 5.16 11.47
CA ARG A 77 -1.75 5.40 12.88
C ARG A 77 -3.21 5.77 13.03
N ARG A 78 -3.88 5.24 14.05
CA ARG A 78 -5.16 5.80 14.52
C ARG A 78 -4.85 7.09 15.31
N PRO A 79 -5.39 8.25 14.91
CA PRO A 79 -5.17 9.52 15.61
C PRO A 79 -5.32 9.44 17.13
#